data_AF-A0A3S3V279-F1
#
_entry.id   AF-A0A3S3V279-F1
#
_cell.length_a   1.000
_cell.length_b   1.000
_cell.length_c   1.000
_cell.angle_alpha   90.00
_cell.angle_beta   90.00
_cell.angle_gamma   90.00
#
_symmetry.space_group_name_H-M   'P 1'
#
loop_
_entity.id
_entity.type
_entity.pdbx_description
1 polymer ?
#
loop_
_entity_poly.entity_id
_entity_poly.type
_entity_poly.pdbx_seq_one_letter_code
_entity_poly.pdbx_strand_id
1 'polypeptide(L)'
;MMKRLFGAAVVLLLLAVHGNANAQTKTIKWCGYTWNVKEPAEPTGPGPNYWSASNVWVDGSGWLHLKISKNAANGRWECAEVSSTDSFGMGTYQWQIDADLDKFDKNIVLGLFNYSGVDARDEMDIEFARWGNSAYPNLNYTVYPKAGDPPKHTSYSTEFTSPNGTYTTQRFIRTPESVTFKTLYGHLDTDSRDNLFLTKEFKSPAVSISSVSMPAFLNLWLFKGLAPSDDKPVEVVIHSFKFTGK
;
A
#
# COMPACT_ATOMS: atom_id res chain seq x y z
N MET A 1 -41.33 54.77 47.51
CA MET A 1 -42.00 53.84 46.56
C MET A 1 -40.92 53.19 45.70
N MET A 2 -40.31 52.11 46.20
CA MET A 2 -39.16 51.43 45.57
C MET A 2 -39.63 50.59 44.38
N LYS A 3 -39.16 50.95 43.17
CA LYS A 3 -39.29 50.14 41.96
C LYS A 3 -38.10 49.17 41.88
N ARG A 4 -38.44 47.89 41.68
CA ARG A 4 -37.56 46.74 41.52
C ARG A 4 -36.68 46.90 40.27
N LEU A 5 -35.36 46.74 40.39
CA LEU A 5 -34.49 46.47 39.24
C LEU A 5 -34.40 44.95 39.03
N PHE A 6 -34.75 44.51 37.82
CA PHE A 6 -34.50 43.16 37.32
C PHE A 6 -33.01 43.01 36.98
N GLY A 7 -32.34 42.02 37.57
CA GLY A 7 -31.00 41.60 37.17
C GLY A 7 -31.08 40.74 35.91
N ALA A 8 -30.43 41.17 34.83
CA ALA A 8 -30.22 40.36 33.64
C ALA A 8 -28.97 39.47 33.87
N ALA A 9 -29.16 38.15 33.87
CA ALA A 9 -28.07 37.19 33.87
C ALA A 9 -27.43 37.14 32.48
N VAL A 10 -26.14 37.50 32.40
CA VAL A 10 -25.34 37.30 31.19
C VAL A 10 -24.85 35.86 31.19
N VAL A 11 -25.41 35.03 30.29
CA VAL A 11 -24.87 33.71 29.99
C VAL A 11 -23.70 33.90 29.02
N LEU A 12 -22.47 33.73 29.52
CA LEU A 12 -21.28 33.63 28.65
C LEU A 12 -21.29 32.26 27.98
N LEU A 13 -21.67 32.22 26.70
CA LEU A 13 -21.45 31.05 25.85
C LEU A 13 -19.95 31.00 25.50
N LEU A 14 -19.19 30.15 26.19
CA LEU A 14 -17.85 29.77 25.77
C LEU A 14 -17.98 28.91 24.52
N LEU A 15 -17.89 29.53 23.35
CA LEU A 15 -17.64 28.85 22.08
C LEU A 15 -16.25 28.21 22.19
N ALA A 16 -16.21 26.90 22.42
CA ALA A 16 -15.01 26.11 22.24
C ALA A 16 -14.62 26.20 20.75
N VAL A 17 -13.67 27.09 20.45
CA VAL A 17 -12.99 27.13 19.17
C VAL A 17 -12.18 25.84 19.10
N HIS A 18 -12.76 24.81 18.49
CA HIS A 18 -12.01 23.64 18.08
C HIS A 18 -11.10 24.12 16.97
N GLY A 19 -9.88 24.51 17.36
CA GLY A 19 -8.81 24.68 16.40
C GLY A 19 -8.69 23.38 15.65
N ASN A 20 -9.09 23.37 14.38
CA ASN A 20 -8.64 22.37 13.44
C ASN A 20 -7.12 22.53 13.39
N ALA A 21 -6.42 21.76 14.22
CA ALA A 21 -5.01 21.52 14.00
C ALA A 21 -4.94 20.97 12.58
N ASN A 22 -4.36 21.74 11.66
CA ASN A 22 -3.96 21.24 10.35
C ASN A 22 -3.11 20.01 10.63
N ALA A 23 -3.70 18.81 10.48
CA ALA A 23 -2.97 17.57 10.59
C ALA A 23 -1.97 17.58 9.45
N GLN A 24 -0.73 17.95 9.75
CA GLN A 24 0.34 17.95 8.76
C GLN A 24 0.50 16.51 8.30
N THR A 25 0.28 16.26 7.00
CA THR A 25 0.54 14.96 6.39
C THR A 25 1.99 14.57 6.69
N LYS A 26 2.17 13.48 7.43
CA LYS A 26 3.51 12.94 7.68
C LYS A 26 4.11 12.49 6.37
N THR A 27 5.38 12.82 6.16
CA THR A 27 6.09 12.44 4.94
C THR A 27 7.47 11.87 5.26
N ILE A 28 7.98 11.04 4.35
CA ILE A 28 9.36 10.55 4.34
C ILE A 28 10.00 10.83 2.97
N LYS A 29 11.34 10.84 2.93
CA LYS A 29 12.12 10.91 1.70
C LYS A 29 12.80 9.57 1.47
N TRP A 30 12.54 8.93 0.34
CA TRP A 30 13.08 7.63 0.01
C TRP A 30 13.23 7.46 -1.51
N CYS A 31 14.37 6.92 -1.95
CA CYS A 31 14.74 6.76 -3.37
C CYS A 31 14.63 8.04 -4.22
N GLY A 32 14.86 9.21 -3.63
CA GLY A 32 14.77 10.50 -4.34
C GLY A 32 13.34 11.06 -4.46
N TYR A 33 12.34 10.35 -3.95
CA TYR A 33 10.94 10.78 -3.95
C TYR A 33 10.49 11.21 -2.54
N THR A 34 9.40 11.98 -2.50
CA THR A 34 8.67 12.26 -1.26
C THR A 34 7.45 11.35 -1.20
N TRP A 35 7.20 10.77 -0.03
CA TRP A 35 6.09 9.85 0.20
C TRP A 35 5.25 10.33 1.37
N ASN A 36 3.93 10.36 1.19
CA ASN A 36 2.97 10.53 2.27
C ASN A 36 2.90 9.25 3.09
N VAL A 37 2.81 9.39 4.41
CA VAL A 37 2.62 8.28 5.35
C VAL A 37 1.19 8.31 5.86
N LYS A 38 0.50 7.17 5.78
CA LYS A 38 -0.88 7.05 6.23
C LYS A 38 -0.98 6.88 7.74
N GLU A 39 -1.70 7.79 8.39
CA GLU A 39 -1.95 7.75 9.84
C GLU A 39 -3.28 8.47 10.16
N PRO A 40 -4.43 7.90 9.80
CA PRO A 40 -5.72 8.45 10.18
C PRO A 40 -6.00 8.15 11.67
N ALA A 41 -6.84 8.98 12.30
CA ALA A 41 -7.22 8.80 13.70
C ALA A 41 -8.09 7.54 13.94
N GLU A 42 -8.90 7.16 12.94
CA GLU A 42 -9.83 6.05 12.99
C GLU A 42 -9.48 4.96 11.98
N PRO A 43 -9.93 3.70 12.18
CA PRO A 43 -9.73 2.62 11.23
C PRO A 43 -10.19 2.99 9.82
N THR A 44 -9.40 2.63 8.82
CA THR A 44 -9.75 2.87 7.42
C THR A 44 -9.22 1.78 6.50
N GLY A 45 -9.74 1.79 5.27
CA GLY A 45 -9.44 0.86 4.20
C GLY A 45 -7.96 0.85 3.77
N PRO A 46 -7.50 -0.24 3.12
CA PRO A 46 -8.23 -1.50 2.92
C PRO A 46 -8.49 -2.23 4.24
N GLY A 47 -9.65 -2.89 4.36
CA GLY A 47 -10.14 -3.47 5.61
C GLY A 47 -10.39 -2.44 6.74
N PRO A 48 -10.92 -2.86 7.90
CA PRO A 48 -10.99 -2.00 9.09
C PRO A 48 -9.63 -1.96 9.81
N ASN A 49 -8.59 -1.39 9.18
CA ASN A 49 -7.23 -1.38 9.72
C ASN A 49 -6.89 -0.09 10.46
N TYR A 50 -6.11 -0.23 11.53
CA TYR A 50 -5.39 0.87 12.16
C TYR A 50 -4.05 1.08 11.46
N TRP A 51 -3.60 2.33 11.32
CA TRP A 51 -2.36 2.69 10.64
C TRP A 51 -1.51 3.56 11.54
N SER A 52 -0.20 3.38 11.51
CA SER A 52 0.72 4.05 12.41
C SER A 52 1.95 4.51 11.67
N ALA A 53 2.30 5.79 11.76
CA ALA A 53 3.52 6.28 11.12
C ALA A 53 4.79 5.70 11.76
N SER A 54 4.69 5.17 13.00
CA SER A 54 5.80 4.45 13.65
C SER A 54 6.16 3.13 12.96
N ASN A 55 5.25 2.59 12.15
CA ASN A 55 5.46 1.38 11.34
C ASN A 55 6.03 1.69 9.94
N VAL A 56 6.42 2.95 9.69
CA VAL A 56 7.06 3.40 8.44
C VAL A 56 8.32 4.18 8.79
N TRP A 57 9.48 3.70 8.35
CA TRP A 57 10.72 4.47 8.49
C TRP A 57 11.72 4.14 7.38
N VAL A 58 12.71 5.02 7.22
CA VAL A 58 13.89 4.75 6.40
C VAL A 58 15.07 4.57 7.35
N ASP A 59 15.80 3.47 7.21
CA ASP A 59 16.94 3.15 8.08
C ASP A 59 18.23 3.90 7.68
N GLY A 60 19.31 3.63 8.42
CA GLY A 60 20.62 4.22 8.14
C GLY A 60 21.26 3.77 6.82
N SER A 61 20.76 2.68 6.22
CA SER A 61 21.18 2.17 4.91
C SER A 61 20.40 2.83 3.77
N GLY A 62 19.35 3.60 4.08
CA GLY A 62 18.46 4.23 3.11
C GLY A 62 17.34 3.32 2.62
N TRP A 63 17.03 2.23 3.33
CA TRP A 63 15.97 1.29 2.98
C TRP A 63 14.68 1.64 3.68
N LEU A 64 13.55 1.48 2.98
CA LEU A 64 12.22 1.69 3.54
C LEU A 64 11.80 0.44 4.30
N HIS A 65 11.26 0.63 5.50
CA HIS A 65 10.66 -0.42 6.30
C HIS A 65 9.16 -0.19 6.42
N LEU A 66 8.39 -1.24 6.16
CA LEU A 66 6.95 -1.31 6.44
C LEU A 66 6.72 -2.43 7.45
N LYS A 67 5.99 -2.12 8.53
CA LYS A 67 5.77 -3.07 9.62
C LYS A 67 4.29 -3.25 9.95
N ILE A 68 3.88 -4.47 10.25
CA ILE A 68 2.67 -4.73 11.03
C ILE A 68 3.12 -5.10 12.44
N SER A 69 2.63 -4.38 13.44
CA SER A 69 3.00 -4.61 14.84
C SER A 69 1.82 -4.35 15.78
N LYS A 70 1.87 -5.01 16.94
CA LYS A 70 0.88 -4.83 18.00
C LYS A 70 1.31 -3.70 18.92
N ASN A 71 0.51 -2.65 19.01
CA ASN A 71 0.75 -1.52 19.89
C ASN A 71 0.59 -1.97 21.35
N ALA A 72 1.67 -1.92 22.11
CA ALA A 72 1.70 -2.41 23.49
C ALA A 72 0.80 -1.61 24.45
N ALA A 73 0.48 -0.34 24.14
CA ALA A 73 -0.32 0.52 25.01
C ALA A 73 -1.83 0.25 24.90
N ASN A 74 -2.32 -0.18 23.73
CA ASN A 74 -3.76 -0.38 23.49
C ASN A 74 -4.10 -1.79 22.97
N GLY A 75 -3.10 -2.64 22.70
CA GLY A 75 -3.25 -4.02 22.23
C GLY A 75 -3.67 -4.16 20.77
N ARG A 76 -3.79 -3.06 20.01
CA ARG A 76 -4.25 -3.07 18.62
C ARG A 76 -3.12 -3.43 17.67
N TRP A 77 -3.46 -4.16 16.61
CA TRP A 77 -2.55 -4.33 15.48
C TRP A 77 -2.61 -3.11 14.56
N GLU A 78 -1.45 -2.58 14.21
CA GLU A 78 -1.28 -1.40 13.38
C GLU A 78 -0.51 -1.76 12.12
N CYS A 79 -0.93 -1.18 10.99
CA CYS A 79 -0.42 -1.41 9.65
C CYS A 79 0.45 -0.24 9.17
N ALA A 80 1.00 -0.38 7.96
CA ALA A 80 1.87 0.62 7.34
C ALA A 80 1.46 0.88 5.89
N GLU A 81 1.43 2.14 5.46
CA GLU A 81 1.22 2.51 4.05
C GLU A 81 1.92 3.83 3.74
N VAL A 82 2.50 3.87 2.53
CA VAL A 82 3.04 5.08 1.92
C VAL A 82 2.50 5.27 0.51
N SER A 83 2.35 6.53 0.09
CA SER A 83 2.01 6.90 -1.28
C SER A 83 2.92 8.00 -1.79
N SER A 84 3.37 7.91 -3.04
CA SER A 84 4.22 8.93 -3.62
C SER A 84 3.46 10.25 -3.75
N THR A 85 4.13 11.38 -3.55
CA THR A 85 3.56 12.69 -3.90
C THR A 85 3.51 12.90 -5.41
N ASP A 86 4.44 12.26 -6.11
CA ASP A 86 4.51 12.29 -7.57
C ASP A 86 3.55 11.28 -8.18
N SER A 87 3.11 11.57 -9.41
CA SER A 87 2.33 10.64 -10.23
C SER A 87 3.16 10.17 -11.41
N PHE A 88 3.12 8.87 -11.70
CA PHE A 88 3.93 8.22 -12.71
C PHE A 88 3.04 7.71 -13.86
N GLY A 89 3.53 7.88 -15.10
CA GLY A 89 2.80 7.52 -16.31
C GLY A 89 3.04 6.08 -16.77
N MET A 90 2.93 5.86 -18.09
CA MET A 90 3.35 4.61 -18.71
C MET A 90 4.84 4.39 -18.53
N GLY A 91 5.23 3.14 -18.25
CA GLY A 91 6.60 2.86 -17.84
C GLY A 91 6.75 1.56 -17.09
N THR A 92 7.96 1.38 -16.57
CA THR A 92 8.33 0.27 -15.71
C THR A 92 8.39 0.77 -14.28
N TYR A 93 7.66 0.08 -13.40
CA TYR A 93 7.70 0.28 -11.95
C TYR A 93 8.42 -0.92 -11.35
N GLN A 94 9.44 -0.68 -10.53
CA GLN A 94 10.28 -1.73 -9.95
C GLN A 94 10.52 -1.50 -8.47
N TRP A 95 10.40 -2.58 -7.70
CA TRP A 95 10.76 -2.64 -6.28
C TRP A 95 11.73 -3.79 -6.02
N GLN A 96 12.71 -3.56 -5.16
CA GLN A 96 13.59 -4.60 -4.64
C GLN A 96 13.26 -4.83 -3.17
N ILE A 97 12.75 -6.02 -2.87
CA ILE A 97 12.15 -6.39 -1.58
C ILE A 97 13.09 -7.37 -0.88
N ASP A 98 13.23 -7.22 0.44
CA ASP A 98 13.84 -8.17 1.35
C ASP A 98 12.81 -8.56 2.42
N ALA A 99 12.17 -9.71 2.21
CA ALA A 99 11.22 -10.33 3.14
C ALA A 99 10.98 -11.80 2.79
N ASP A 100 10.57 -12.59 3.78
CA ASP A 100 10.06 -13.96 3.59
C ASP A 100 8.63 -13.93 3.00
N LEU A 101 8.48 -13.43 1.78
CA LEU A 101 7.16 -13.19 1.14
C LEU A 101 6.31 -14.46 1.00
N ASP A 102 6.93 -15.64 0.90
CA ASP A 102 6.24 -16.92 0.79
C ASP A 102 5.73 -17.47 2.14
N LYS A 103 6.20 -16.90 3.26
CA LYS A 103 5.86 -17.34 4.63
C LYS A 103 4.87 -16.43 5.35
N PHE A 104 4.30 -15.44 4.66
CA PHE A 104 3.28 -14.58 5.26
C PHE A 104 2.13 -15.38 5.87
N ASP A 105 1.74 -14.97 7.08
CA ASP A 105 0.48 -15.39 7.67
C ASP A 105 -0.68 -15.09 6.71
N LYS A 106 -1.71 -15.94 6.73
CA LYS A 106 -2.83 -15.85 5.81
C LYS A 106 -3.57 -14.50 5.84
N ASN A 107 -3.48 -13.76 6.94
CA ASN A 107 -4.12 -12.45 7.08
C ASN A 107 -3.23 -11.28 6.64
N ILE A 108 -1.96 -11.49 6.32
CA ILE A 108 -1.05 -10.42 5.87
C ILE A 108 -1.24 -10.19 4.36
N VAL A 109 -1.23 -8.91 3.99
CA VAL A 109 -1.20 -8.46 2.60
C VAL A 109 -0.10 -7.42 2.43
N LEU A 110 0.84 -7.69 1.52
CA LEU A 110 1.74 -6.67 0.97
C LEU A 110 1.22 -6.26 -0.40
N GLY A 111 0.93 -4.98 -0.60
CA GLY A 111 0.56 -4.41 -1.90
C GLY A 111 1.67 -3.52 -2.46
N LEU A 112 1.99 -3.68 -3.74
CA LEU A 112 2.86 -2.82 -4.53
C LEU A 112 2.10 -2.42 -5.79
N PHE A 113 1.69 -1.15 -5.88
CA PHE A 113 0.69 -0.77 -6.87
C PHE A 113 0.77 0.71 -7.28
N ASN A 114 0.07 1.05 -8.35
CA ASN A 114 -0.30 2.44 -8.66
C ASN A 114 -1.83 2.56 -8.65
N TYR A 115 -2.36 3.69 -8.20
CA TYR A 115 -3.80 3.85 -8.01
C TYR A 115 -4.24 5.30 -8.19
N SER A 116 -5.35 5.53 -8.90
CA SER A 116 -5.86 6.88 -9.15
C SER A 116 -6.63 7.49 -7.96
N GLY A 117 -7.03 6.68 -6.98
CA GLY A 117 -7.96 7.08 -5.93
C GLY A 117 -9.43 6.76 -6.24
N VAL A 118 -9.73 6.19 -7.41
CA VAL A 118 -11.09 5.81 -7.80
C VAL A 118 -11.31 4.31 -7.59
N ASP A 119 -12.21 3.97 -6.67
CA ASP A 119 -12.44 2.58 -6.27
C ASP A 119 -12.73 1.64 -7.46
N ALA A 120 -12.08 0.49 -7.44
CA ALA A 120 -12.12 -0.53 -8.48
C ALA A 120 -11.79 0.00 -9.90
N ARG A 121 -10.97 1.04 -10.02
CA ARG A 121 -10.53 1.64 -11.29
C ARG A 121 -9.08 2.06 -11.24
N ASP A 122 -8.48 2.13 -12.44
CA ASP A 122 -7.15 2.69 -12.68
C ASP A 122 -6.15 2.18 -11.64
N GLU A 123 -5.90 0.88 -11.63
CA GLU A 123 -5.03 0.27 -10.62
C GLU A 123 -4.32 -0.96 -11.20
N MET A 124 -3.04 -1.10 -10.86
CA MET A 124 -2.22 -2.26 -11.23
C MET A 124 -1.49 -2.77 -10.01
N ASP A 125 -1.80 -4.00 -9.62
CA ASP A 125 -1.44 -4.55 -8.32
C ASP A 125 -0.49 -5.73 -8.46
N ILE A 126 0.56 -5.71 -7.63
CA ILE A 126 1.29 -6.89 -7.21
C ILE A 126 1.01 -7.08 -5.72
N GLU A 127 0.37 -8.20 -5.37
CA GLU A 127 0.01 -8.49 -3.98
C GLU A 127 0.55 -9.84 -3.53
N PHE A 128 1.24 -9.84 -2.38
CA PHE A 128 1.57 -11.04 -1.64
C PHE A 128 0.56 -11.25 -0.51
N ALA A 129 -0.38 -12.16 -0.69
CA ALA A 129 -1.51 -12.40 0.20
C ALA A 129 -2.17 -13.75 -0.04
N ARG A 130 -2.61 -14.42 1.04
CA ARG A 130 -3.49 -15.59 0.97
C ARG A 130 -4.95 -15.28 1.32
N TRP A 131 -5.30 -14.01 1.49
CA TRP A 131 -6.69 -13.55 1.65
C TRP A 131 -7.47 -14.26 2.77
N GLY A 132 -6.81 -14.50 3.91
CA GLY A 132 -7.38 -15.13 5.10
C GLY A 132 -7.50 -16.66 5.03
N ASN A 133 -7.09 -17.29 3.94
CA ASN A 133 -7.15 -18.75 3.77
C ASN A 133 -5.77 -19.32 3.41
N SER A 134 -5.18 -20.09 4.33
CA SER A 134 -3.83 -20.65 4.13
C SER A 134 -3.72 -21.62 2.94
N ALA A 135 -4.83 -22.09 2.37
CA ALA A 135 -4.84 -22.93 1.18
C ALA A 135 -4.84 -22.13 -0.15
N TYR A 136 -4.99 -20.81 -0.10
CA TYR A 136 -4.99 -19.98 -1.30
C TYR A 136 -3.57 -19.62 -1.74
N PRO A 137 -3.34 -19.43 -3.06
CA PRO A 137 -2.07 -18.92 -3.58
C PRO A 137 -1.70 -17.60 -2.93
N ASN A 138 -0.40 -17.36 -2.75
CA ASN A 138 0.13 -16.17 -2.09
C ASN A 138 0.56 -15.04 -3.04
N LEU A 139 0.72 -15.26 -4.35
CA LEU A 139 1.05 -14.19 -5.31
C LEU A 139 -0.16 -13.89 -6.17
N ASN A 140 -0.54 -12.61 -6.24
CA ASN A 140 -1.67 -12.12 -7.01
C ASN A 140 -1.24 -10.92 -7.86
N TYR A 141 -1.62 -10.94 -9.13
CA TYR A 141 -1.54 -9.79 -10.02
C TYR A 141 -2.95 -9.37 -10.43
N THR A 142 -3.26 -8.09 -10.31
CA THR A 142 -4.57 -7.55 -10.67
C THR A 142 -4.42 -6.32 -11.55
N VAL A 143 -5.31 -6.18 -12.53
CA VAL A 143 -5.47 -4.96 -13.32
C VAL A 143 -6.92 -4.53 -13.21
N TYR A 144 -7.15 -3.39 -12.58
CA TYR A 144 -8.45 -2.74 -12.58
C TYR A 144 -8.63 -1.89 -13.84
N PRO A 145 -9.86 -1.85 -14.36
CA PRO A 145 -10.16 -1.19 -15.62
C PRO A 145 -10.03 0.32 -15.50
N LYS A 146 -9.81 1.02 -16.62
CA LYS A 146 -9.74 2.48 -16.62
C LYS A 146 -11.07 3.11 -16.16
N ALA A 147 -11.01 4.29 -15.54
CA ALA A 147 -12.22 5.03 -15.20
C ALA A 147 -13.14 5.24 -16.41
N GLY A 148 -14.44 5.04 -16.21
CA GLY A 148 -15.46 5.09 -17.27
C GLY A 148 -15.83 3.73 -17.86
N ASP A 149 -14.98 2.71 -17.73
CA ASP A 149 -15.29 1.35 -18.18
C ASP A 149 -15.99 0.53 -17.06
N PRO A 150 -16.65 -0.60 -17.40
CA PRO A 150 -17.27 -1.48 -16.40
C PRO A 150 -16.29 -1.91 -15.30
N PRO A 151 -16.72 -2.05 -14.02
CA PRO A 151 -15.89 -2.37 -12.84
C PRO A 151 -15.40 -3.82 -12.82
N LYS A 152 -14.90 -4.35 -13.94
CA LYS A 152 -14.45 -5.72 -14.07
C LYS A 152 -12.93 -5.75 -14.18
N HIS A 153 -12.27 -6.11 -13.09
CA HIS A 153 -10.84 -6.37 -13.10
C HIS A 153 -10.52 -7.69 -13.80
N THR A 154 -9.26 -7.86 -14.17
CA THR A 154 -8.66 -9.14 -14.54
C THR A 154 -7.55 -9.46 -13.56
N SER A 155 -7.33 -10.74 -13.27
CA SER A 155 -6.33 -11.14 -12.30
C SER A 155 -5.69 -12.49 -12.64
N TYR A 156 -4.56 -12.75 -11.99
CA TYR A 156 -3.85 -14.02 -12.04
C TYR A 156 -3.22 -14.28 -10.68
N SER A 157 -3.45 -15.47 -10.14
CA SER A 157 -2.86 -15.88 -8.86
C SER A 157 -2.11 -17.20 -9.01
N THR A 158 -0.99 -17.31 -8.30
CA THR A 158 -0.18 -18.54 -8.24
C THR A 158 0.52 -18.66 -6.90
N GLU A 159 0.94 -19.87 -6.54
CA GLU A 159 1.81 -20.08 -5.40
C GLU A 159 3.23 -19.65 -5.74
N PHE A 160 3.77 -18.69 -5.00
CA PHE A 160 5.16 -18.26 -4.99
C PHE A 160 5.90 -18.92 -3.82
N THR A 161 7.13 -19.34 -4.09
CA THR A 161 8.06 -19.84 -3.08
C THR A 161 9.42 -19.18 -3.27
N SER A 162 10.14 -18.92 -2.17
CA SER A 162 11.46 -18.30 -2.17
C SER A 162 12.53 -19.22 -1.56
N PRO A 163 12.91 -20.30 -2.27
CA PRO A 163 13.76 -21.34 -1.70
C PRO A 163 15.19 -20.88 -1.39
N ASN A 164 15.66 -19.79 -2.01
CA ASN A 164 17.05 -19.37 -2.00
C ASN A 164 17.28 -17.99 -1.34
N GLY A 165 16.42 -17.60 -0.40
CA GLY A 165 16.56 -16.36 0.37
C GLY A 165 15.34 -15.45 0.30
N THR A 166 15.48 -14.22 0.81
CA THR A 166 14.38 -13.26 1.00
C THR A 166 14.34 -12.17 -0.07
N TYR A 167 15.37 -12.10 -0.93
CA TYR A 167 15.51 -11.04 -1.90
C TYR A 167 14.67 -11.33 -3.13
N THR A 168 13.83 -10.36 -3.52
CA THR A 168 13.06 -10.43 -4.75
C THR A 168 13.00 -9.10 -5.45
N THR A 169 12.79 -9.14 -6.77
CA THR A 169 12.47 -7.96 -7.56
C THR A 169 11.05 -8.09 -8.10
N GLN A 170 10.22 -7.11 -7.79
CA GLN A 170 8.84 -7.01 -8.26
C GLN A 170 8.77 -5.92 -9.32
N ARG A 171 8.08 -6.20 -10.42
CA ARG A 171 7.96 -5.24 -11.52
C ARG A 171 6.61 -5.34 -12.18
N PHE A 172 6.05 -4.20 -12.57
CA PHE A 172 5.10 -4.17 -13.67
C PHE A 172 5.50 -3.15 -14.73
N ILE A 173 5.18 -3.47 -15.97
CA ILE A 173 5.44 -2.66 -17.16
C ILE A 173 4.08 -2.29 -17.73
N ARG A 174 3.71 -1.02 -17.64
CA ARG A 174 2.44 -0.48 -18.11
C ARG A 174 2.64 0.22 -19.45
N THR A 175 1.88 -0.21 -20.44
CA THR A 175 1.84 0.35 -21.80
C THR A 175 0.38 0.51 -22.24
N PRO A 176 0.09 1.28 -23.31
CA PRO A 176 -1.26 1.31 -23.86
C PRO A 176 -1.78 -0.06 -24.31
N GLU A 177 -0.88 -0.97 -24.70
CA GLU A 177 -1.22 -2.28 -25.26
C GLU A 177 -1.32 -3.39 -24.20
N SER A 178 -0.56 -3.29 -23.11
CA SER A 178 -0.43 -4.35 -22.11
C SER A 178 0.03 -3.87 -20.74
N VAL A 179 -0.29 -4.66 -19.73
CA VAL A 179 0.39 -4.66 -18.43
C VAL A 179 1.12 -5.99 -18.27
N THR A 180 2.44 -5.94 -18.12
CA THR A 180 3.27 -7.13 -17.88
C THR A 180 3.83 -7.09 -16.47
N PHE A 181 3.44 -8.06 -15.65
CA PHE A 181 3.96 -8.28 -14.30
C PHE A 181 5.10 -9.27 -14.31
N LYS A 182 6.09 -9.05 -13.44
CA LYS A 182 7.22 -9.94 -13.21
C LYS A 182 7.56 -10.03 -11.74
N THR A 183 7.86 -11.25 -11.31
CA THR A 183 8.50 -11.55 -10.03
C THR A 183 9.79 -12.29 -10.32
N LEU A 184 10.89 -11.80 -9.74
CA LEU A 184 12.23 -12.38 -9.91
C LEU A 184 12.87 -12.63 -8.54
N TYR A 185 13.73 -13.64 -8.48
CA TYR A 185 14.60 -13.93 -7.35
C TYR A 185 15.83 -13.01 -7.34
N GLY A 186 16.17 -12.48 -6.17
CA GLY A 186 17.27 -11.53 -5.99
C GLY A 186 16.89 -10.08 -6.30
N HIS A 187 17.81 -9.16 -5.98
CA HIS A 187 17.73 -7.75 -6.35
C HIS A 187 18.39 -7.55 -7.71
N LEU A 188 17.57 -7.33 -8.73
CA LEU A 188 18.00 -7.27 -10.13
C LEU A 188 17.50 -5.99 -10.79
N ASP A 189 18.34 -5.40 -11.63
CA ASP A 189 17.94 -4.32 -12.53
C ASP A 189 17.57 -4.81 -13.93
N THR A 190 17.91 -6.07 -14.25
CA THR A 190 17.70 -6.67 -15.58
C THR A 190 16.89 -7.95 -15.47
N ASP A 191 16.25 -8.33 -16.57
CA ASP A 191 15.50 -9.59 -16.67
C ASP A 191 16.46 -10.77 -16.91
N SER A 192 17.20 -11.17 -15.88
CA SER A 192 17.95 -12.42 -15.91
C SER A 192 16.97 -13.61 -15.95
N ARG A 193 17.03 -14.40 -17.03
CA ARG A 193 16.16 -15.57 -17.20
C ARG A 193 16.32 -16.59 -16.08
N ASP A 194 17.52 -16.74 -15.54
CA ASP A 194 17.84 -17.72 -14.50
C ASP A 194 17.19 -17.37 -13.15
N ASN A 195 16.78 -16.11 -12.98
CA ASN A 195 16.16 -15.60 -11.77
C ASN A 195 14.66 -15.30 -11.94
N LEU A 196 14.10 -15.50 -13.13
CA LEU A 196 12.70 -15.21 -13.38
C LEU A 196 11.81 -16.30 -12.76
N PHE A 197 11.00 -15.93 -11.78
CA PHE A 197 9.96 -16.82 -11.26
C PHE A 197 8.74 -16.83 -12.19
N LEU A 198 8.20 -15.64 -12.49
CA LEU A 198 6.99 -15.51 -13.28
C LEU A 198 7.02 -14.25 -14.14
N THR A 199 6.52 -14.37 -15.37
CA THR A 199 6.04 -13.25 -16.17
C THR A 199 4.57 -13.51 -16.51
N LYS A 200 3.71 -12.52 -16.27
CA LYS A 200 2.30 -12.56 -16.66
C LYS A 200 1.93 -11.29 -17.40
N GLU A 201 1.44 -11.45 -18.63
CA GLU A 201 0.99 -10.36 -19.47
C GLU A 201 -0.55 -10.33 -19.56
N PHE A 202 -1.10 -9.12 -19.45
CA PHE A 202 -2.50 -8.80 -19.63
C PHE A 202 -2.63 -7.83 -20.82
N LYS A 203 -3.28 -8.26 -21.91
CA LYS A 203 -3.36 -7.49 -23.16
C LYS A 203 -4.69 -6.74 -23.32
N SER A 204 -4.60 -5.50 -23.82
CA SER A 204 -5.72 -4.75 -24.39
C SER A 204 -6.24 -5.45 -25.67
N PRO A 205 -7.52 -5.34 -26.07
CA PRO A 205 -8.61 -4.57 -25.44
C PRO A 205 -9.43 -5.35 -24.41
N ALA A 206 -9.11 -6.63 -24.19
CA ALA A 206 -9.76 -7.43 -23.14
C ALA A 206 -9.51 -6.84 -21.74
N VAL A 207 -8.47 -6.01 -21.62
CA VAL A 207 -8.07 -5.30 -20.42
C VAL A 207 -8.12 -3.80 -20.70
N SER A 208 -8.93 -3.10 -19.92
CA SER A 208 -9.07 -1.66 -20.03
C SER A 208 -7.93 -0.97 -19.28
N ILE A 209 -6.84 -0.67 -19.98
CA ILE A 209 -5.63 -0.12 -19.35
C ILE A 209 -5.74 1.40 -19.25
N SER A 210 -5.57 1.92 -18.04
CA SER A 210 -5.61 3.36 -17.79
C SER A 210 -4.42 4.10 -18.36
N SER A 211 -4.67 5.24 -19.03
CA SER A 211 -3.64 6.16 -19.54
C SER A 211 -3.21 7.21 -18.52
N VAL A 212 -3.88 7.31 -17.37
CA VAL A 212 -3.62 8.40 -16.40
C VAL A 212 -2.32 8.16 -15.64
N SER A 213 -1.59 9.24 -15.36
CA SER A 213 -0.46 9.17 -14.43
C SER A 213 -1.01 9.00 -13.01
N MET A 214 -0.42 8.09 -12.24
CA MET A 214 -0.92 7.70 -10.93
C MET A 214 0.20 7.64 -9.90
N PRO A 215 -0.06 8.01 -8.64
CA PRO A 215 0.87 7.77 -7.55
C PRO A 215 1.14 6.28 -7.38
N ALA A 216 2.35 5.97 -6.94
CA ALA A 216 2.74 4.64 -6.49
C ALA A 216 2.41 4.50 -5.00
N PHE A 217 1.95 3.33 -4.61
CA PHE A 217 1.60 2.98 -3.23
C PHE A 217 2.33 1.71 -2.83
N LEU A 218 2.69 1.66 -1.55
CA LEU A 218 3.15 0.45 -0.89
C LEU A 218 2.40 0.35 0.43
N ASN A 219 1.79 -0.80 0.71
CA ASN A 219 1.15 -1.06 2.00
C ASN A 219 1.42 -2.47 2.51
N LEU A 220 1.42 -2.58 3.83
CA LEU A 220 1.49 -3.84 4.56
C LEU A 220 0.35 -3.83 5.57
N TRP A 221 -0.69 -4.63 5.32
CA TRP A 221 -1.96 -4.54 6.04
C TRP A 221 -2.60 -5.90 6.34
N LEU A 222 -3.65 -5.87 7.17
CA LEU A 222 -4.37 -7.07 7.62
C LEU A 222 -5.69 -7.27 6.90
N PHE A 223 -5.86 -8.42 6.24
CA PHE A 223 -7.09 -8.79 5.58
C PHE A 223 -8.27 -8.79 6.56
N LYS A 224 -9.30 -7.99 6.24
CA LYS A 224 -10.47 -7.73 7.12
C LYS A 224 -10.10 -7.19 8.52
N GLY A 225 -8.91 -6.62 8.70
CA GLY A 225 -8.44 -6.12 10.01
C GLY A 225 -8.18 -7.24 11.02
N LEU A 226 -8.09 -8.49 10.58
CA LEU A 226 -7.84 -9.63 11.46
C LEU A 226 -6.35 -9.73 11.76
N ALA A 227 -6.01 -9.83 13.05
CA ALA A 227 -4.63 -10.06 13.50
C ALA A 227 -3.97 -11.24 12.76
N PRO A 228 -2.63 -11.24 12.59
CA PRO A 228 -1.89 -12.42 12.14
C PRO A 228 -2.28 -13.63 12.98
N SER A 229 -2.57 -14.77 12.34
CA SER A 229 -3.09 -15.95 13.06
C SER A 229 -2.07 -16.62 13.99
N ASP A 230 -0.81 -16.24 13.89
CA ASP A 230 0.28 -16.63 14.78
C ASP A 230 0.65 -15.55 15.83
N ASP A 231 -0.08 -14.43 15.89
CA ASP A 231 0.13 -13.27 16.78
C ASP A 231 1.56 -12.67 16.67
N LYS A 232 2.24 -12.82 15.52
CA LYS A 232 3.60 -12.28 15.29
C LYS A 232 3.60 -11.02 14.44
N PRO A 233 4.52 -10.08 14.71
CA PRO A 233 4.75 -8.96 13.81
C PRO A 233 5.39 -9.43 12.51
N VAL A 234 5.14 -8.68 11.44
CA VAL A 234 5.81 -8.86 10.14
C VAL A 234 6.45 -7.55 9.73
N GLU A 235 7.60 -7.64 9.06
CA GLU A 235 8.34 -6.52 8.53
C GLU A 235 8.75 -6.83 7.10
N VAL A 236 8.62 -5.82 6.24
CA VAL A 236 9.09 -5.85 4.86
C VAL A 236 10.07 -4.72 4.68
N VAL A 237 11.29 -5.05 4.25
CA VAL A 237 12.31 -4.07 3.90
C VAL A 237 12.30 -3.90 2.38
N ILE A 238 12.28 -2.66 1.91
CA ILE A 238 12.30 -2.30 0.50
C ILE A 238 13.55 -1.46 0.25
N HIS A 239 14.47 -2.03 -0.51
CA HIS A 239 15.77 -1.43 -0.78
C HIS A 239 15.67 -0.29 -1.79
N SER A 240 14.81 -0.46 -2.80
CA SER A 240 14.65 0.54 -3.85
C SER A 240 13.25 0.57 -4.46
N PHE A 241 12.87 1.75 -4.92
CA PHE A 241 11.82 1.97 -5.90
C PHE A 241 12.40 2.72 -7.10
N LYS A 242 12.06 2.28 -8.31
CA LYS A 242 12.47 2.92 -9.55
C LYS A 242 11.31 2.96 -10.54
N PHE A 243 11.02 4.16 -11.05
CA PHE A 243 10.19 4.35 -12.23
C PHE A 243 11.07 4.65 -13.45
N THR A 244 10.74 4.06 -14.60
CA THR A 244 11.37 4.38 -15.90
C THR A 244 10.28 4.55 -16.94
N GLY A 245 10.10 5.77 -17.45
CA GLY A 245 9.06 6.10 -18.43
C GLY A 245 9.26 5.40 -19.77
N LYS A 246 8.16 5.27 -20.53
CA LYS A 246 8.17 4.85 -21.93
C LYS A 246 7.93 6.03 -22.88
#